data_AF-A0A3C1GGH9-F1
#
_entry.id   AF-A0A3C1GGH9-F1
#
_cell.length_a   1.000
_cell.length_b   1.000
_cell.length_c   1.000
_cell.angle_alpha   90.00
_cell.angle_beta   90.00
_cell.angle_gamma   90.00
#
_symmetry.space_group_name_H-M   'P 1'
#
loop_
_entity.id
_entity.type
_entity.pdbx_description
1 polymer ?
#
loop_
_entity_poly.entity_id
_entity_poly.type
_entity_poly.pdbx_seq_one_letter_code
_entity_poly.pdbx_strand_id
1 'polypeptide(L)'
;MGVIATVTGQKDLVLEAGPGATLREVLDRLEARYGPEFGMRVFRSQIPPRPLQMHTRIFVNNELATDETLDLALPSVGPEQGAAEVLIYLMPAASGG
;
A
#
# COMPACT_ATOMS: atom_id res chain seq x y z
N MET A 1 5.23 -1.24 15.68
CA MET A 1 6.00 -1.70 14.50
C MET A 1 5.09 -1.60 13.28
N GLY A 2 5.60 -1.20 12.11
CA GLY A 2 4.78 -0.99 10.90
C GLY A 2 4.30 -2.29 10.24
N VAL A 3 3.28 -2.23 9.38
CA VAL A 3 2.68 -3.41 8.73
C VAL A 3 3.71 -4.18 7.91
N ILE A 4 4.54 -3.49 7.12
CA ILE A 4 5.62 -4.09 6.32
C ILE A 4 6.63 -4.77 7.23
N ALA A 5 7.20 -4.07 8.22
CA ALA A 5 8.16 -4.65 9.17
C ALA A 5 7.63 -5.88 9.92
N THR A 6 6.32 -5.93 10.18
CA THR A 6 5.69 -7.05 10.90
C THR A 6 5.50 -8.27 9.99
N VAL A 7 5.28 -8.07 8.69
CA VAL A 7 5.02 -9.16 7.73
C VAL A 7 6.31 -9.64 7.06
N THR A 8 7.20 -8.72 6.69
CA THR A 8 8.40 -9.00 5.88
C THR A 8 9.68 -9.04 6.70
N GLY A 9 9.66 -8.54 7.95
CA GLY A 9 10.87 -8.33 8.75
C GLY A 9 11.76 -7.17 8.25
N GLN A 10 11.36 -6.49 7.18
CA GLN A 10 12.11 -5.39 6.55
C GLN A 10 11.39 -4.05 6.77
N LYS A 11 12.15 -2.95 6.88
CA LYS A 11 11.56 -1.61 7.06
C LYS A 11 11.05 -1.02 5.75
N ASP A 12 11.65 -1.44 4.65
CA ASP A 12 11.44 -0.95 3.30
C ASP A 12 11.38 -2.14 2.33
N LEU A 13 10.62 -1.96 1.25
CA LEU A 13 10.46 -2.95 0.20
C LEU A 13 10.37 -2.22 -1.14
N VAL A 14 11.19 -2.64 -2.10
CA VAL A 14 11.12 -2.17 -3.48
C VAL A 14 10.30 -3.15 -4.30
N LEU A 15 9.31 -2.64 -5.02
CA LEU A 15 8.44 -3.41 -5.91
C LEU A 15 8.49 -2.81 -7.31
N GLU A 16 8.66 -3.68 -8.31
CA GLU A 16 8.48 -3.28 -9.70
C GLU A 16 6.97 -3.30 -10.04
N ALA A 17 6.41 -2.11 -10.25
CA ALA A 17 5.06 -1.93 -10.74
C ALA A 17 5.09 -1.66 -12.25
N GLY A 18 4.21 -2.34 -13.00
CA GLY A 18 4.07 -2.09 -14.44
C GLY A 18 3.47 -0.71 -14.71
N PRO A 19 3.58 -0.18 -15.95
CA PRO A 19 2.96 1.07 -16.32
C PRO A 19 1.44 1.01 -16.13
N GLY A 20 0.88 2.00 -15.44
CA GLY A 20 -0.56 2.08 -15.15
C GLY A 20 -1.05 1.16 -14.02
N ALA A 21 -0.15 0.50 -13.28
CA ALA A 21 -0.54 -0.31 -12.14
C ALA A 21 -1.28 0.52 -11.08
N THR A 22 -2.33 -0.08 -10.51
CA THR A 22 -3.12 0.53 -9.43
C THR A 22 -2.56 0.17 -8.05
N LEU A 23 -2.89 0.98 -7.04
CA LEU A 23 -2.54 0.66 -5.66
C LEU A 23 -3.15 -0.69 -5.23
N ARG A 24 -4.39 -0.98 -5.66
CA ARG A 24 -5.05 -2.27 -5.40
C ARG A 24 -4.22 -3.44 -5.91
N GLU A 25 -3.77 -3.40 -7.16
CA GLU A 25 -2.95 -4.46 -7.74
C GLU A 25 -1.63 -4.66 -6.99
N VAL A 26 -0.98 -3.57 -6.55
CA VAL A 26 0.25 -3.65 -5.76
C VAL A 26 0.00 -4.34 -4.42
N LEU A 27 -1.09 -3.98 -3.74
CA LEU A 27 -1.47 -4.58 -2.45
C LEU A 27 -1.89 -6.05 -2.61
N ASP A 28 -2.61 -6.40 -3.68
CA ASP A 28 -2.98 -7.78 -3.98
C ASP A 28 -1.74 -8.64 -4.30
N ARG A 29 -0.73 -8.09 -5.00
CA ARG A 29 0.56 -8.77 -5.22
C ARG A 29 1.32 -8.99 -3.92
N LEU A 30 1.28 -8.02 -3.01
CA LEU A 30 1.89 -8.15 -1.68
C LEU A 30 1.17 -9.22 -0.85
N GLU A 31 -0.15 -9.27 -0.89
CA GLU A 31 -0.94 -10.34 -0.26
C GLU A 31 -0.61 -11.71 -0.85
N ALA A 32 -0.49 -11.81 -2.18
CA ALA A 32 -0.10 -13.06 -2.84
C ALA A 32 1.31 -13.52 -2.44
N ARG A 33 2.25 -12.56 -2.23
CA ARG A 33 3.65 -12.85 -1.87
C ARG A 33 3.84 -13.20 -0.40
N TYR A 34 3.15 -12.50 0.50
CA TYR A 34 3.35 -12.61 1.95
C TYR A 34 2.21 -13.33 2.68
N GLY A 35 1.15 -13.69 1.96
CA GLY A 35 0.01 -14.43 2.47
C GLY A 35 -1.14 -13.53 2.97
N PRO A 36 -2.27 -14.17 3.33
CA PRO A 36 -3.52 -13.49 3.67
C PRO A 36 -3.43 -12.61 4.93
N GLU A 37 -2.46 -12.85 5.82
CA GLU A 37 -2.22 -12.01 6.99
C GLU A 37 -1.88 -10.56 6.61
N PHE A 38 -1.19 -10.36 5.48
CA PHE A 38 -0.96 -9.03 4.93
C PHE A 38 -2.28 -8.38 4.51
N GLY A 39 -3.09 -9.12 3.73
CA GLY A 39 -4.40 -8.67 3.28
C GLY A 39 -5.32 -8.25 4.43
N MET A 40 -5.33 -8.99 5.53
CA MET A 40 -6.15 -8.67 6.72
C MET A 40 -5.73 -7.36 7.41
N ARG A 41 -4.46 -6.96 7.32
CA ARG A 41 -3.93 -5.72 7.91
C ARG A 41 -4.15 -4.50 7.02
N VAL A 42 -4.36 -4.72 5.72
CA VAL A 42 -4.54 -3.69 4.70
C VAL A 42 -6.02 -3.48 4.37
N PHE A 43 -6.78 -4.55 4.22
CA PHE A 43 -8.19 -4.53 3.83
C PHE A 43 -9.11 -4.95 4.98
N ARG A 44 -10.28 -4.30 5.06
CA ARG A 44 -11.35 -4.66 6.02
C ARG A 44 -12.09 -5.93 5.65
N SER A 45 -12.11 -6.28 4.36
CA SER A 45 -12.84 -7.44 3.84
C SER A 45 -12.07 -8.07 2.68
N GLN A 46 -12.21 -9.38 2.52
CA GLN A 46 -11.74 -10.12 1.35
C GLN A 46 -12.76 -10.13 0.21
N ILE A 47 -13.98 -9.62 0.45
CA ILE A 47 -15.05 -9.51 -0.55
C ILE A 47 -15.02 -8.10 -1.17
N PRO A 48 -15.04 -7.99 -2.51
CA PRO A 48 -15.15 -6.70 -3.20
C PRO A 48 -16.36 -5.88 -2.68
N PRO A 49 -16.20 -4.57 -2.43
CA PRO A 49 -15.11 -3.70 -2.89
C PRO A 49 -13.79 -3.66 -2.07
N ARG A 50 -13.55 -4.59 -1.12
CA ARG A 50 -12.33 -4.70 -0.28
C ARG A 50 -11.79 -3.33 0.20
N PRO A 51 -12.53 -2.60 1.07
CA PRO A 51 -12.12 -1.27 1.52
C PRO A 51 -10.87 -1.32 2.43
N LEU A 52 -10.09 -0.24 2.46
CA LEU A 52 -8.88 -0.08 3.26
C LEU A 52 -9.18 -0.07 4.77
N GLN A 53 -8.29 -0.63 5.57
CA GLN A 53 -8.37 -0.61 7.04
C GLN A 53 -8.33 0.82 7.60
N MET A 54 -9.27 1.15 8.47
CA MET A 54 -9.28 2.44 9.17
C MET A 54 -8.10 2.60 10.13
N HIS A 55 -7.56 1.48 10.62
CA HIS A 55 -6.44 1.45 11.54
C HIS A 55 -5.09 1.29 10.84
N THR A 56 -5.05 1.36 9.51
CA THR A 56 -3.81 1.36 8.73
C THR A 56 -3.88 2.51 7.73
N ARG A 57 -3.05 3.53 7.92
CA ARG A 57 -2.93 4.65 6.98
C ARG A 57 -1.92 4.27 5.90
N ILE A 58 -2.36 4.38 4.66
CA ILE A 58 -1.51 4.15 3.49
C ILE A 58 -1.27 5.50 2.85
N PHE A 59 -0.01 5.87 2.62
CA PHE A 59 0.33 7.08 1.88
C PHE A 59 1.02 6.70 0.58
N VAL A 60 0.63 7.33 -0.53
CA VAL A 60 1.27 7.23 -1.85
C VAL A 60 1.88 8.60 -2.16
N ASN A 61 3.20 8.69 -2.29
CA ASN A 61 3.90 9.97 -2.51
C ASN A 61 3.49 11.07 -1.50
N ASN A 62 3.35 10.69 -0.23
CA ASN A 62 2.90 11.53 0.90
C ASN A 62 1.41 11.92 0.88
N GLU A 63 0.62 11.50 -0.11
CA GLU A 63 -0.83 11.68 -0.11
C GLU A 63 -1.53 10.48 0.52
N LEU A 64 -2.54 10.73 1.34
CA LEU A 64 -3.30 9.66 2.00
C LEU A 64 -4.15 8.92 0.96
N ALA A 65 -3.93 7.61 0.83
CA ALA A 65 -4.75 6.75 0.00
C ALA A 65 -6.12 6.52 0.64
N THR A 66 -7.17 6.73 -0.14
CA THR A 66 -8.56 6.41 0.20
C THR A 66 -9.06 5.24 -0.64
N ASP A 67 -10.25 4.73 -0.32
CA ASP A 67 -10.91 3.67 -1.09
C ASP A 67 -11.09 4.06 -2.57
N GLU A 68 -11.26 5.35 -2.87
CA GLU A 68 -11.39 5.87 -4.24
C GLU A 68 -10.05 5.84 -5.01
N THR A 69 -8.94 6.06 -4.30
CA THR A 69 -7.59 6.06 -4.90
C THR A 69 -7.02 4.66 -5.14
N LEU A 70 -7.62 3.62 -4.56
CA LEU A 70 -7.18 2.23 -4.72
C LEU A 70 -7.20 1.78 -6.18
N ASP A 71 -8.25 2.17 -6.88
CA ASP A 71 -8.53 1.79 -8.27
C ASP A 71 -7.98 2.81 -9.28
N LEU A 72 -7.37 3.91 -8.79
CA LEU A 72 -6.67 4.86 -9.64
C LEU A 72 -5.26 4.34 -9.97
N ALA A 73 -4.82 4.64 -11.18
CA ALA A 73 -3.45 4.37 -11.60
C ALA A 73 -2.49 5.14 -10.68
N LEU A 74 -1.44 4.47 -10.22
CA LEU A 74 -0.40 5.14 -9.44
C LEU A 74 0.21 6.27 -10.29
N PRO A 75 0.49 7.43 -9.67
CA PRO A 75 1.02 8.57 -10.40
C PRO A 75 2.37 8.18 -11.02
N SER A 76 2.47 8.31 -12.34
CA SER A 76 3.75 8.22 -13.04
C SER A 76 4.61 9.40 -12.58
N VAL A 77 5.62 9.13 -11.75
CA VAL A 77 6.60 10.15 -11.38
C VAL A 77 7.37 10.53 -12.65
N GLY A 78 7.13 11.75 -13.15
CA GLY A 78 7.80 12.27 -14.33
C GLY A 78 9.30 12.48 -14.09
N PRO A 79 10.11 12.61 -15.15
CA PRO A 79 11.57 12.66 -15.08
C PRO A 79 12.15 13.86 -14.30
N GLU A 80 11.33 14.82 -13.86
CA GLU A 80 11.77 16.02 -13.13
C GLU A 80 12.03 15.78 -11.63
N GLN A 81 11.57 14.66 -11.08
CA GLN A 81 11.94 14.21 -9.74
C GLN A 81 12.81 12.97 -9.91
N GLY A 82 14.13 13.15 -9.78
CA GLY A 82 15.10 12.06 -9.90
C GLY A 82 14.68 10.84 -9.09
N ALA A 83 14.62 9.70 -9.78
CA ALA A 83 14.12 8.38 -9.36
C ALA A 83 12.59 8.20 -9.47
N ALA A 84 12.20 7.34 -10.42
CA ALA A 84 10.84 6.89 -10.72
C ALA A 84 10.31 5.92 -9.64
N GLU A 85 10.37 6.34 -8.37
CA GLU A 85 10.02 5.52 -7.22
C GLU A 85 8.72 6.04 -6.61
N VAL A 86 7.64 5.27 -6.71
CA VAL A 86 6.40 5.54 -5.98
C VAL A 86 6.60 5.11 -4.53
N LEU A 87 6.60 6.09 -3.61
CA LEU A 87 6.79 5.81 -2.19
C LEU A 87 5.45 5.46 -1.55
N ILE A 88 5.33 4.20 -1.08
CA ILE A 88 4.14 3.72 -0.38
C ILE A 88 4.48 3.48 1.10
N TYR A 89 3.88 4.28 1.99
CA TYR A 89 4.04 4.12 3.43
C TYR A 89 2.82 3.44 4.04
N LEU A 90 3.03 2.34 4.76
CA LEU A 90 1.98 1.66 5.54
C LEU A 90 2.21 1.88 7.03
N MET A 91 1.42 2.75 7.62
CA MET A 91 1.51 3.11 9.03
C MET A 91 0.29 2.58 9.79
N PRO A 92 0.46 1.89 10.94
CA PRO A 92 -0.66 1.70 11.84
C PRO A 92 -1.19 3.08 12.27
N ALA A 93 -2.50 3.27 12.23
CA ALA A 93 -3.12 4.44 12.83
C ALA A 93 -2.75 4.42 14.32
N ALA A 94 -2.24 5.54 14.83
CA ALA A 94 -1.93 5.66 16.25
C ALA A 94 -3.22 5.43 17.06
N SER A 95 -3.35 4.26 17.67
CA SER A 95 -4.21 4.08 18.83
C SER A 95 -3.52 4.85 19.95
N GLY A 96 -4.01 6.04 20.27
CA GLY A 96 -3.51 6.84 21.39
C GLY A 96 -3.49 6.01 22.67
N GLY A 97 -2.42 6.16 23.45
CA GLY A 97 -2.35 5.69 24.83
C GLY A 97 -3.12 6.58 25.79
#